data_AF-A0A840CJ93-F1
#
_entry.id   AF-A0A840CJ93-F1
#
_cell.length_a   1.000
_cell.length_b   1.000
_cell.length_c   1.000
_cell.angle_alpha   90.00
_cell.angle_beta   90.00
_cell.angle_gamma   90.00
#
_symmetry.space_group_name_H-M   'P 1'
#
loop_
_entity.id
_entity.type
_entity.pdbx_description
1 polymer ?
#
loop_
_entity_poly.entity_id
_entity_poly.type
_entity_poly.pdbx_seq_one_letter_code
_entity_poly.pdbx_strand_id
1 'polypeptide(L)'
;MDALVNFDQRDQLAEDVGDVSAIDLVDEEGEPLDVATFDGRPWRGAVDIVTAGYPCQPFSVAGKRRGADDPRHLGLIEPRVEALIAATGIDFRIGGNRAFYVPAHDYVQVPPPQAYFEPINWHRTALHELGHASGAPHRLNRDLSGSFGSKKYAFEELIAEINAAFCCASLGITPTVRHADYIGSWLEVLREDNRAIVRAASQASKAADWLLAFAPDDADQTSRVEPACDRRVA
;
A
#
# COMPACT_ATOMS: atom_id res chain seq x y z
N MET A 1 -12.37 30.46 5.08
CA MET A 1 -11.72 30.81 3.80
C MET A 1 -10.25 30.65 4.07
N ASP A 2 -9.59 29.72 3.40
CA ASP A 2 -8.17 29.48 3.60
C ASP A 2 -7.38 30.62 2.95
N ALA A 3 -6.50 31.24 3.72
CA ALA A 3 -5.66 32.35 3.28
C ALA A 3 -4.22 31.87 3.13
N LEU A 4 -3.61 32.10 1.96
CA LEU A 4 -2.19 31.92 1.75
C LEU A 4 -1.50 33.21 2.19
N VAL A 5 -0.64 33.14 3.21
CA VAL A 5 0.07 34.32 3.71
C VAL A 5 1.56 34.19 3.48
N ASN A 6 2.14 35.17 2.78
CA ASN A 6 3.56 35.26 2.51
C ASN A 6 4.30 35.88 3.71
N PHE A 7 5.52 35.38 3.98
CA PHE A 7 6.34 35.65 5.17
C PHE A 7 6.71 37.14 5.37
N ASP A 8 6.73 37.95 4.32
CA ASP A 8 7.24 39.34 4.38
C ASP A 8 6.19 40.42 4.73
N GLN A 9 4.93 40.04 5.02
CA GLN A 9 3.82 40.98 5.25
C GLN A 9 3.30 41.04 6.69
N ARG A 10 4.23 41.19 7.65
CA ARG A 10 3.94 41.26 9.09
C ARG A 10 2.86 42.30 9.49
N ASP A 11 2.83 43.44 8.82
CA ASP A 11 1.96 44.56 9.20
C ASP A 11 0.53 44.44 8.63
N GLN A 12 0.31 43.60 7.61
CA GLN A 12 -1.02 43.39 7.00
C GLN A 12 -1.86 42.33 7.74
N LEU A 13 -1.18 41.40 8.44
CA LEU A 13 -1.77 40.27 9.16
C LEU A 13 -2.59 40.68 10.40
N ALA A 14 -2.22 41.75 11.09
CA ALA A 14 -2.89 42.15 12.33
C ALA A 14 -4.29 42.77 12.11
N GLU A 15 -4.59 43.25 10.89
CA GLU A 15 -5.88 43.86 10.54
C GLU A 15 -6.81 42.90 9.78
N ASP A 16 -6.29 41.96 8.99
CA ASP A 16 -7.09 41.04 8.15
C ASP A 16 -7.31 39.64 8.77
N VAL A 17 -6.59 39.28 9.83
CA VAL A 17 -6.80 38.01 10.54
C VAL A 17 -7.96 38.18 11.52
N GLY A 18 -9.18 38.07 10.99
CA GLY A 18 -10.36 37.77 11.80
C GLY A 18 -10.29 36.35 12.39
N ASP A 19 -11.43 35.69 12.51
CA ASP A 19 -11.55 34.30 12.97
C ASP A 19 -11.03 33.32 11.88
N VAL A 20 -9.71 33.28 11.67
CA VAL A 20 -9.06 32.43 10.69
C VAL A 20 -8.71 31.09 11.34
N SER A 21 -9.36 30.01 10.91
CA SER A 21 -9.24 28.68 11.50
C SER A 21 -7.97 27.91 11.10
N ALA A 22 -7.30 28.30 10.02
CA ALA A 22 -6.08 27.69 9.52
C ALA A 22 -5.32 28.64 8.57
N ILE A 23 -3.99 28.63 8.64
CA ILE A 23 -3.08 29.36 7.75
C ILE A 23 -2.04 28.37 7.26
N ASP A 24 -1.88 28.25 5.94
CA ASP A 24 -0.82 27.46 5.33
C ASP A 24 0.47 28.29 5.27
N LEU A 25 1.52 27.78 5.90
CA LEU A 25 2.84 28.43 5.95
C LEU A 25 3.69 27.98 4.75
N VAL A 26 4.04 28.94 3.90
CA VAL A 26 4.89 28.75 2.71
C VAL A 26 6.07 29.72 2.72
N ASP A 27 7.15 29.38 2.02
CA ASP A 27 8.29 30.28 1.82
C ASP A 27 8.00 31.40 0.79
N GLU A 28 8.99 32.25 0.52
CA GLU A 28 8.84 33.37 -0.44
C GLU A 28 8.51 32.90 -1.87
N GLU A 29 8.87 31.66 -2.20
CA GLU A 29 8.57 31.02 -3.48
C GLU A 29 7.20 30.29 -3.48
N GLY A 30 6.52 30.22 -2.34
CA GLY A 30 5.25 29.53 -2.17
C GLY A 30 5.38 28.03 -1.92
N GLU A 31 6.59 27.54 -1.61
CA GLU A 31 6.83 26.14 -1.27
C GLU A 31 6.58 25.86 0.21
N PRO A 32 6.13 24.64 0.58
CA PRO A 32 5.86 24.29 1.98
C PRO A 32 7.12 24.39 2.85
N LEU A 33 7.03 25.14 3.96
CA LEU A 33 8.13 25.30 4.90
C LEU A 33 8.45 24.01 5.67
N ASP A 34 9.74 23.72 5.84
CA ASP A 34 10.21 22.64 6.72
C ASP A 34 10.16 23.10 8.19
N VAL A 35 9.40 22.38 9.02
CA VAL A 35 9.28 22.67 10.46
C VAL A 35 10.63 22.63 11.18
N ALA A 36 11.59 21.85 10.67
CA ALA A 36 12.92 21.75 11.25
C ALA A 36 13.77 23.02 11.08
N THR A 37 13.45 23.86 10.09
CA THR A 37 14.15 25.12 9.81
C THR A 37 13.31 26.37 10.08
N PHE A 38 12.02 26.18 10.40
CA PHE A 38 11.08 27.26 10.70
C PHE A 38 11.43 28.03 11.99
N ASP A 39 11.55 29.36 11.90
CA ASP A 39 11.70 30.24 13.07
C ASP A 39 10.35 30.77 13.57
N GLY A 40 9.81 30.11 14.60
CA GLY A 40 8.54 30.50 15.22
C GLY A 40 8.60 31.72 16.15
N ARG A 41 9.78 32.30 16.42
CA ARG A 41 9.94 33.42 17.39
C ARG A 41 9.07 34.64 17.08
N PRO A 42 8.87 35.07 15.81
CA PRO A 42 8.03 36.23 15.48
C PRO A 42 6.56 36.06 15.83
N TRP A 43 6.08 34.82 16.00
CA TRP A 43 4.66 34.48 16.15
C TRP A 43 4.23 34.26 17.62
N ARG A 44 5.13 34.51 18.57
CA ARG A 44 4.86 34.37 20.01
C ARG A 44 3.72 35.28 20.45
N GLY A 45 2.67 34.67 21.01
CA GLY A 45 1.49 35.39 21.53
C GLY A 45 0.44 35.74 20.47
N ALA A 46 0.67 35.37 19.21
CA ALA A 46 -0.29 35.55 18.11
C ALA A 46 -0.84 34.21 17.58
N VAL A 47 -0.10 33.11 17.74
CA VAL A 47 -0.47 31.77 17.26
C VAL A 47 -0.47 30.77 18.42
N ASP A 48 -1.60 30.10 18.64
CA ASP A 48 -1.77 29.10 19.70
C ASP A 48 -1.39 27.68 19.26
N ILE A 49 -1.62 27.34 17.98
CA ILE A 49 -1.39 26.00 17.44
C ILE A 49 -0.68 26.11 16.09
N VAL A 50 0.42 25.38 15.94
CA VAL A 50 1.05 25.08 14.65
C VAL A 50 0.75 23.62 14.33
N THR A 51 0.05 23.38 13.22
CA THR A 51 -0.22 22.04 12.71
C THR A 51 0.54 21.85 11.40
N ALA A 52 1.27 20.74 11.29
CA ALA A 52 1.91 20.33 10.04
C ALA A 52 1.30 19.00 9.62
N GLY A 53 0.89 18.91 8.35
CA GLY A 53 0.42 17.65 7.77
C GLY A 53 1.55 16.62 7.68
N TYR A 54 1.21 15.33 7.63
CA TYR A 54 2.19 14.30 7.30
C TYR A 54 2.81 14.60 5.92
N PRO A 55 4.14 14.51 5.77
CA PRO A 55 4.79 14.94 4.55
C PRO A 55 4.34 14.05 3.38
N CYS A 56 4.16 14.64 2.21
CA CYS A 56 3.61 13.98 1.02
C CYS A 56 4.34 12.67 0.68
N GLN A 57 3.60 11.56 0.67
CA GLN A 57 4.13 10.19 0.71
C GLN A 57 5.17 9.89 -0.39
N PRO A 58 6.09 8.90 -0.18
CA PRO A 58 7.16 8.56 -1.12
C PRO A 58 6.72 8.26 -2.56
N PHE A 59 5.48 7.80 -2.75
CA PHE A 59 4.88 7.46 -4.04
C PHE A 59 3.84 8.48 -4.53
N SER A 60 3.63 9.56 -3.77
CA SER A 60 2.62 10.58 -4.10
C SER A 60 3.04 11.40 -5.32
N VAL A 61 2.06 11.70 -6.18
CA VAL A 61 2.19 12.64 -7.30
C VAL A 61 2.64 14.02 -6.83
N ALA A 62 2.19 14.42 -5.64
CA ALA A 62 2.50 15.67 -4.95
C ALA A 62 3.75 15.60 -4.06
N GLY A 63 4.46 14.47 -4.05
CA GLY A 63 5.71 14.28 -3.30
C GLY A 63 6.95 14.29 -4.19
N LYS A 64 8.13 14.14 -3.58
CA LYS A 64 9.42 14.06 -4.28
C LYS A 64 9.60 12.76 -5.11
N ARG A 65 8.63 11.83 -5.06
CA ARG A 65 8.60 10.56 -5.81
C ARG A 65 9.89 9.74 -5.70
N ARG A 66 10.51 9.74 -4.52
CA ARG A 66 11.75 8.99 -4.27
C ARG A 66 11.52 7.51 -4.02
N GLY A 67 10.26 7.05 -3.93
CA GLY A 67 9.95 5.62 -3.82
C GLY A 67 10.62 4.97 -2.62
N ALA A 68 11.36 3.88 -2.85
CA ALA A 68 12.12 3.16 -1.83
C ALA A 68 13.35 3.94 -1.32
N ASP A 69 13.87 4.89 -2.09
CA ASP A 69 15.00 5.75 -1.70
C ASP A 69 14.56 6.94 -0.82
N ASP A 70 13.26 7.05 -0.53
CA ASP A 70 12.75 8.05 0.37
C ASP A 70 13.04 7.64 1.82
N PRO A 71 13.69 8.49 2.65
CA PRO A 71 13.96 8.16 4.06
C PRO A 71 12.69 7.94 4.90
N ARG A 72 11.51 8.31 4.36
CA ARG A 72 10.19 8.05 4.94
C ARG A 72 9.62 6.70 4.50
N HIS A 73 10.36 5.89 3.74
CA HIS A 73 10.02 4.52 3.42
C HIS A 73 10.26 3.66 4.68
N LEU A 74 9.20 3.49 5.47
CA LEU A 74 9.24 2.88 6.81
C LEU A 74 9.43 1.35 6.82
N GLY A 75 9.82 0.71 5.71
CA GLY A 75 9.95 -0.75 5.64
C GLY A 75 8.63 -1.49 5.96
N LEU A 76 7.50 -0.92 5.53
CA LEU A 76 6.15 -1.43 5.85
C LEU A 76 5.77 -2.67 5.06
N ILE A 77 6.60 -3.07 4.09
CA ILE A 77 6.42 -4.25 3.27
C ILE A 77 7.35 -5.32 3.84
N GLU A 78 6.79 -6.48 4.16
CA GLU A 78 7.55 -7.63 4.60
C GLU A 78 8.61 -8.00 3.56
N PRO A 79 9.90 -8.13 3.93
CA PRO A 79 10.98 -8.34 2.97
C PRO A 79 10.78 -9.56 2.06
N ARG A 80 10.15 -10.63 2.59
CA ARG A 80 9.82 -11.83 1.79
C ARG A 80 8.78 -11.53 0.71
N VAL A 81 7.82 -10.65 1.00
CA VAL A 81 6.79 -10.23 0.02
C VAL A 81 7.39 -9.30 -1.00
N GLU A 82 8.24 -8.35 -0.58
CA GLU A 82 8.95 -7.46 -1.51
C GLU A 82 9.82 -8.25 -2.49
N ALA A 83 10.60 -9.21 -1.99
CA ALA A 83 11.42 -10.09 -2.81
C ALA A 83 10.58 -10.96 -3.75
N LEU A 84 9.46 -11.51 -3.26
CA LEU A 84 8.53 -12.29 -4.08
C LEU A 84 7.95 -11.43 -5.21
N ILE A 85 7.45 -10.24 -4.91
CA ILE A 85 6.91 -9.30 -5.91
C ILE A 85 7.95 -9.04 -6.99
N ALA A 86 9.18 -8.67 -6.59
CA ALA A 86 10.25 -8.41 -7.53
C ALA A 86 10.59 -9.62 -8.40
N ALA A 87 10.65 -10.83 -7.81
CA ALA A 87 10.99 -12.06 -8.51
C ALA A 87 9.90 -12.54 -9.49
N THR A 88 8.62 -12.18 -9.28
CA THR A 88 7.55 -12.53 -10.24
C THR A 88 7.70 -11.83 -11.59
N GLY A 89 8.42 -10.71 -11.65
CA GLY A 89 8.57 -9.88 -12.86
C GLY A 89 7.30 -9.16 -13.30
N ILE A 90 6.24 -9.16 -12.48
CA ILE A 90 4.99 -8.43 -12.75
C ILE A 90 5.23 -6.93 -12.58
N ASP A 91 4.70 -6.11 -13.48
CA ASP A 91 4.66 -4.65 -13.29
C ASP A 91 3.75 -4.32 -12.11
N PHE A 92 4.36 -4.14 -10.93
CA PHE A 92 3.68 -3.92 -9.67
C PHE A 92 3.88 -2.46 -9.23
N ARG A 93 2.79 -1.71 -9.18
CA ARG A 93 2.79 -0.26 -8.97
C ARG A 93 2.16 0.08 -7.62
N ILE A 94 2.90 0.83 -6.81
CA ILE A 94 2.41 1.36 -5.53
C ILE A 94 2.00 2.82 -5.72
N GLY A 95 0.73 3.14 -5.47
CA GLY A 95 0.17 4.47 -5.65
C GLY A 95 -1.35 4.47 -5.84
N GLY A 96 -1.93 5.66 -5.98
CA GLY A 96 -3.38 5.81 -6.12
C GLY A 96 -4.15 5.41 -4.86
N ASN A 97 -5.47 5.21 -5.02
CA ASN A 97 -6.41 4.93 -3.93
C ASN A 97 -7.21 3.63 -4.12
N ARG A 98 -6.87 2.81 -5.11
CA ARG A 98 -7.54 1.55 -5.42
C ARG A 98 -6.53 0.46 -5.75
N ALA A 99 -6.86 -0.77 -5.37
CA ALA A 99 -6.14 -1.97 -5.77
C ALA A 99 -6.86 -2.63 -6.95
N PHE A 100 -6.10 -3.08 -7.94
CA PHE A 100 -6.62 -3.83 -9.08
C PHE A 100 -5.48 -4.43 -9.93
N TYR A 101 -5.75 -5.57 -10.56
CA TYR A 101 -5.01 -6.08 -11.70
C TYR A 101 -5.69 -5.68 -13.03
N VAL A 102 -4.91 -5.31 -14.05
CA VAL A 102 -5.41 -4.98 -15.40
C VAL A 102 -4.97 -6.03 -16.42
N PRO A 103 -5.82 -7.02 -16.78
CA PRO A 103 -5.43 -8.11 -17.69
C PRO A 103 -4.94 -7.65 -19.06
N ALA A 104 -5.51 -6.57 -19.60
CA ALA A 104 -5.17 -6.07 -20.94
C ALA A 104 -3.76 -5.45 -21.03
N HIS A 105 -3.26 -4.90 -19.92
CA HIS A 105 -1.96 -4.22 -19.86
C HIS A 105 -0.96 -4.95 -18.97
N ASP A 106 -1.40 -6.03 -18.34
CA ASP A 106 -0.63 -6.87 -17.42
C ASP A 106 0.16 -6.10 -16.36
N TYR A 107 -0.57 -5.34 -15.54
CA TYR A 107 0.03 -4.70 -14.36
C TYR A 107 -0.90 -4.77 -13.16
N VAL A 108 -0.29 -4.74 -11.98
CA VAL A 108 -0.96 -4.62 -10.69
C VAL A 108 -0.78 -3.19 -10.17
N GLN A 109 -1.86 -2.59 -9.70
CA GLN A 109 -1.84 -1.34 -8.95
C GLN A 109 -2.34 -1.62 -7.54
N VAL A 110 -1.63 -1.13 -6.53
CA VAL A 110 -2.11 -1.13 -5.14
C VAL A 110 -1.87 0.22 -4.48
N PRO A 111 -2.72 0.65 -3.53
CA PRO A 111 -2.43 1.82 -2.72
C PRO A 111 -1.15 1.64 -1.89
N PRO A 112 -0.52 2.73 -1.43
CA PRO A 112 0.60 2.64 -0.49
C PRO A 112 0.18 1.97 0.84
N PRO A 113 1.06 1.20 1.51
CA PRO A 113 0.75 0.56 2.79
C PRO A 113 0.19 1.50 3.87
N GLN A 114 0.62 2.77 3.84
CA GLN A 114 0.16 3.83 4.74
C GLN A 114 -1.31 4.22 4.53
N ALA A 115 -1.93 3.85 3.39
CA ALA A 115 -3.34 4.09 3.14
C ALA A 115 -4.26 3.10 3.89
N TYR A 116 -3.69 2.05 4.49
CA TYR A 116 -4.41 1.04 5.26
C TYR A 116 -4.41 1.43 6.74
N PHE A 117 -5.55 1.20 7.42
CA PHE A 117 -5.65 1.44 8.87
C PHE A 117 -4.56 0.68 9.65
N GLU A 118 -4.28 -0.54 9.23
CA GLU A 118 -3.13 -1.32 9.70
C GLU A 118 -2.30 -1.78 8.49
N PRO A 119 -1.03 -1.36 8.38
CA PRO A 119 -0.18 -1.67 7.24
C PRO A 119 -0.03 -3.17 6.95
N ILE A 120 -0.14 -4.04 7.95
CA ILE A 120 -0.06 -5.49 7.76
C ILE A 120 -1.11 -6.02 6.78
N ASN A 121 -2.28 -5.38 6.71
CA ASN A 121 -3.37 -5.76 5.80
C ASN A 121 -3.06 -5.48 4.33
N TRP A 122 -2.08 -4.61 4.05
CA TRP A 122 -1.63 -4.32 2.69
C TRP A 122 -1.20 -5.58 1.95
N HIS A 123 -0.50 -6.49 2.62
CA HIS A 123 0.02 -7.74 2.03
C HIS A 123 -1.10 -8.63 1.49
N ARG A 124 -2.23 -8.74 2.20
CA ARG A 124 -3.40 -9.49 1.73
C ARG A 124 -3.91 -8.91 0.41
N THR A 125 -4.04 -7.59 0.33
CA THR A 125 -4.49 -6.93 -0.91
C THR A 125 -3.48 -7.12 -2.03
N ALA A 126 -2.19 -6.92 -1.77
CA ALA A 126 -1.14 -7.15 -2.76
C ALA A 126 -1.15 -8.58 -3.31
N LEU A 127 -1.23 -9.59 -2.41
CA LEU A 127 -1.28 -11.00 -2.78
C LEU A 127 -2.58 -11.39 -3.48
N HIS A 128 -3.70 -10.71 -3.18
CA HIS A 128 -4.96 -10.86 -3.90
C HIS A 128 -4.82 -10.41 -5.36
N GLU A 129 -4.31 -9.20 -5.60
CA GLU A 129 -4.13 -8.69 -6.97
C GLU A 129 -3.09 -9.49 -7.77
N LEU A 130 -2.02 -9.93 -7.11
CA LEU A 130 -1.07 -10.89 -7.71
C LEU A 130 -1.73 -12.24 -8.02
N GLY A 131 -2.70 -12.65 -7.20
CA GLY A 131 -3.57 -13.79 -7.45
C GLY A 131 -4.27 -13.67 -8.79
N HIS A 132 -4.93 -12.54 -9.06
CA HIS A 132 -5.50 -12.25 -10.39
C HIS A 132 -4.46 -12.25 -11.49
N ALA A 133 -3.32 -11.59 -11.26
CA ALA A 133 -2.25 -11.50 -12.24
C ALA A 133 -1.74 -12.89 -12.67
N SER A 134 -1.61 -13.84 -11.74
CA SER A 134 -1.22 -15.23 -12.05
C SER A 134 -2.16 -15.91 -13.08
N GLY A 135 -3.38 -15.43 -13.24
CA GLY A 135 -4.37 -15.93 -14.20
C GLY A 135 -4.12 -15.53 -15.65
N ALA A 136 -3.15 -14.65 -15.94
CA ALA A 136 -2.89 -14.18 -17.30
C ALA A 136 -2.60 -15.33 -18.29
N PRO A 137 -2.85 -15.15 -19.60
CA PRO A 137 -2.71 -16.23 -20.59
C PRO A 137 -1.32 -16.87 -20.67
N HIS A 138 -0.25 -16.11 -20.39
CA HIS A 138 1.13 -16.60 -20.39
C HIS A 138 1.59 -17.14 -19.03
N ARG A 139 0.69 -17.21 -18.03
CA ARG A 139 0.91 -17.78 -16.70
C ARG A 139 -0.01 -18.99 -16.50
N LEU A 140 -1.00 -18.91 -15.61
CA LEU A 140 -1.91 -20.03 -15.34
C LEU A 140 -3.13 -20.07 -16.27
N ASN A 141 -3.26 -19.07 -17.16
CA ASN A 141 -4.25 -19.04 -18.24
C ASN A 141 -5.69 -19.34 -17.75
N ARG A 142 -6.12 -18.61 -16.71
CA ARG A 142 -7.48 -18.70 -16.19
C ARG A 142 -8.42 -17.79 -16.98
N ASP A 143 -9.72 -18.07 -16.90
CA ASP A 143 -10.74 -17.21 -17.50
C ASP A 143 -10.96 -15.97 -16.64
N LEU A 144 -10.24 -14.90 -16.97
CA LEU A 144 -10.41 -13.58 -16.35
C LEU A 144 -11.52 -12.73 -17.03
N SER A 145 -12.36 -13.35 -17.88
CA SER A 145 -13.50 -12.67 -18.48
C SER A 145 -14.68 -12.60 -17.53
N GLY A 146 -15.50 -11.57 -17.72
CA GLY A 146 -16.70 -11.36 -16.93
C GLY A 146 -16.79 -9.92 -16.47
N SER A 147 -18.00 -9.37 -16.50
CA SER A 147 -18.26 -8.06 -15.91
C SER A 147 -18.38 -8.19 -14.39
N PHE A 148 -18.12 -7.09 -13.69
CA PHE A 148 -18.42 -6.96 -12.26
C PHE A 148 -19.83 -7.48 -11.93
N GLY A 149 -19.94 -8.28 -10.87
CA GLY A 149 -21.20 -8.91 -10.44
C GLY A 149 -21.63 -10.15 -11.25
N SER A 150 -20.90 -10.56 -12.29
CA SER A 150 -21.19 -11.81 -13.00
C SER A 150 -20.69 -13.04 -12.22
N LYS A 151 -21.25 -14.23 -12.51
CA LYS A 151 -20.81 -15.49 -11.89
C LYS A 151 -19.34 -15.82 -12.17
N LYS A 152 -18.86 -15.49 -13.38
CA LYS A 152 -17.44 -15.69 -13.74
C LYS A 152 -16.52 -14.79 -12.93
N TYR A 153 -16.88 -13.51 -12.83
CA TYR A 153 -16.18 -12.54 -12.00
C TYR A 153 -16.13 -12.98 -10.54
N ALA A 154 -17.27 -13.33 -9.95
CA ALA A 154 -17.34 -13.81 -8.56
C ALA A 154 -16.51 -15.09 -8.31
N PHE A 155 -16.39 -15.97 -9.31
CA PHE A 155 -15.57 -17.17 -9.22
C PHE A 155 -14.06 -16.84 -9.19
N GLU A 156 -13.61 -15.89 -9.99
CA GLU A 156 -12.21 -15.45 -10.01
C GLU A 156 -11.85 -14.63 -8.74
N GLU A 157 -12.75 -13.81 -8.23
CA GLU A 157 -12.59 -13.14 -6.93
C GLU A 157 -12.41 -14.15 -5.78
N LEU A 158 -13.21 -15.24 -5.79
CA LEU A 158 -13.04 -16.32 -4.83
C LEU A 158 -11.68 -17.01 -4.94
N ILE A 159 -11.16 -17.19 -6.16
CA ILE A 159 -9.82 -17.74 -6.39
C ILE A 159 -8.75 -16.81 -5.81
N ALA A 160 -8.80 -15.52 -6.13
CA ALA A 160 -7.83 -14.53 -5.68
C ALA A 160 -7.82 -14.38 -4.15
N GLU A 161 -8.99 -14.45 -3.51
CA GLU A 161 -9.14 -14.39 -2.06
C GLU A 161 -8.56 -15.61 -1.34
N ILE A 162 -8.87 -16.83 -1.79
CA ILE A 162 -8.29 -18.05 -1.22
C ILE A 162 -6.76 -18.08 -1.46
N ASN A 163 -6.31 -17.64 -2.63
CA ASN A 163 -4.89 -17.52 -2.95
C ASN A 163 -4.17 -16.59 -1.96
N ALA A 164 -4.73 -15.40 -1.71
CA ALA A 164 -4.14 -14.43 -0.78
C ALA A 164 -4.06 -15.01 0.64
N ALA A 165 -5.08 -15.74 1.08
CA ALA A 165 -5.08 -16.41 2.37
C ALA A 165 -3.98 -17.47 2.48
N PHE A 166 -3.79 -18.32 1.46
CA PHE A 166 -2.70 -19.30 1.43
C PHE A 166 -1.32 -18.64 1.42
N CYS A 167 -1.12 -17.61 0.61
CA CYS A 167 0.14 -16.89 0.56
C CYS A 167 0.47 -16.23 1.91
N CYS A 168 -0.49 -15.53 2.53
CA CYS A 168 -0.30 -14.94 3.86
C CYS A 168 0.10 -16.00 4.89
N ALA A 169 -0.60 -17.15 4.91
CA ALA A 169 -0.29 -18.24 5.83
C ALA A 169 1.14 -18.79 5.62
N SER A 170 1.54 -19.05 4.37
CA SER A 170 2.88 -19.56 4.05
C SER A 170 4.00 -18.54 4.32
N LEU A 171 3.70 -17.25 4.22
CA LEU A 171 4.67 -16.17 4.44
C LEU A 171 4.74 -15.71 5.91
N GLY A 172 3.90 -16.27 6.80
CA GLY A 172 3.85 -15.91 8.22
C GLY A 172 3.13 -14.59 8.50
N ILE A 173 2.31 -14.12 7.55
CA ILE A 173 1.60 -12.85 7.63
C ILE A 173 0.23 -13.09 8.24
N THR A 174 -0.11 -12.33 9.28
CA THR A 174 -1.42 -12.41 9.94
C THR A 174 -2.16 -11.08 9.79
N PRO A 175 -3.01 -10.92 8.75
CA PRO A 175 -3.87 -9.75 8.59
C PRO A 175 -4.89 -9.65 9.73
N THR A 176 -5.29 -8.43 10.09
CA THR A 176 -6.23 -8.16 11.17
C THR A 176 -7.69 -8.10 10.74
N VAL A 177 -7.97 -8.28 9.45
CA VAL A 177 -9.32 -8.17 8.89
C VAL A 177 -10.21 -9.35 9.30
N ARG A 178 -11.42 -9.03 9.78
CA ARG A 178 -12.52 -9.98 10.01
C ARG A 178 -13.29 -10.20 8.70
N HIS A 179 -13.40 -11.46 8.27
CA HIS A 179 -13.84 -11.95 6.95
C HIS A 179 -15.31 -11.67 6.53
N ALA A 180 -16.02 -10.70 7.10
CA ALA A 180 -17.48 -10.65 7.03
C ALA A 180 -18.07 -10.28 5.65
N ASP A 181 -17.44 -9.39 4.89
CA ASP A 181 -18.06 -8.85 3.67
C ASP A 181 -18.00 -9.82 2.47
N TYR A 182 -16.94 -10.64 2.39
CA TYR A 182 -16.75 -11.60 1.30
C TYR A 182 -17.53 -12.90 1.51
N ILE A 183 -17.75 -13.30 2.77
CA ILE A 183 -18.56 -14.48 3.13
C ILE A 183 -19.99 -14.36 2.58
N GLY A 184 -20.56 -13.15 2.52
CA GLY A 184 -21.90 -12.93 1.95
C GLY A 184 -22.00 -13.34 0.48
N SER A 185 -21.08 -12.86 -0.35
CA SER A 185 -21.00 -13.22 -1.77
C SER A 185 -20.63 -14.69 -1.99
N TRP A 186 -19.80 -15.26 -1.11
CA TRP A 186 -19.42 -16.66 -1.16
C TRP A 186 -20.57 -17.58 -0.78
N LEU A 187 -21.41 -17.22 0.19
CA LEU A 187 -22.57 -18.02 0.59
C LEU A 187 -23.59 -18.19 -0.54
N GLU A 188 -23.74 -17.22 -1.44
CA GLU A 188 -24.60 -17.34 -2.62
C GLU A 188 -24.03 -18.35 -3.63
N VAL A 189 -22.72 -18.28 -3.91
CA VAL A 189 -22.02 -19.25 -4.77
C VAL A 189 -22.00 -20.66 -4.16
N LEU A 190 -21.82 -20.75 -2.83
CA LEU A 190 -21.80 -22.00 -2.08
C LEU A 190 -23.15 -22.70 -2.03
N ARG A 191 -24.25 -21.95 -2.02
CA ARG A 191 -25.61 -22.52 -2.02
C ARG A 191 -26.00 -23.13 -3.36
N GLU A 192 -25.40 -22.68 -4.46
CA GLU A 192 -25.75 -23.14 -5.81
C GLU A 192 -24.89 -24.32 -6.31
N ASP A 193 -23.59 -24.42 -5.96
CA ASP A 193 -22.71 -25.49 -6.46
C ASP A 193 -21.57 -25.85 -5.48
N ASN A 194 -21.76 -26.89 -4.66
CA ASN A 194 -20.73 -27.43 -3.77
C ASN A 194 -19.43 -27.88 -4.49
N ARG A 195 -19.46 -28.12 -5.81
CA ARG A 195 -18.23 -28.45 -6.56
C ARG A 195 -17.49 -27.18 -6.99
N ALA A 196 -18.16 -26.03 -7.06
CA ALA A 196 -17.53 -24.76 -7.40
C ALA A 196 -16.47 -24.35 -6.39
N ILE A 197 -16.71 -24.50 -5.08
CA ILE A 197 -15.69 -24.21 -4.07
C ILE A 197 -14.46 -25.09 -4.21
N VAL A 198 -14.63 -26.39 -4.47
CA VAL A 198 -13.48 -27.31 -4.67
C VAL A 198 -12.69 -26.92 -5.91
N ARG A 199 -13.36 -26.52 -6.99
CA ARG A 199 -12.70 -26.01 -8.20
C ARG A 199 -11.95 -24.70 -7.95
N ALA A 200 -12.58 -23.75 -7.25
CA ALA A 200 -11.97 -22.47 -6.90
C ALA A 200 -10.74 -22.68 -6.00
N ALA A 201 -10.88 -23.47 -4.94
CA ALA A 201 -9.78 -23.81 -4.05
C ALA A 201 -8.61 -24.49 -4.80
N SER A 202 -8.90 -25.43 -5.71
CA SER A 202 -7.85 -26.06 -6.53
C SER A 202 -7.12 -25.06 -7.44
N GLN A 203 -7.83 -24.11 -8.04
CA GLN A 203 -7.19 -23.05 -8.84
C GLN A 203 -6.43 -22.06 -7.97
N ALA A 204 -6.94 -21.72 -6.79
CA ALA A 204 -6.29 -20.86 -5.82
C ALA A 204 -5.01 -21.49 -5.27
N SER A 205 -5.00 -22.79 -4.98
CA SER A 205 -3.76 -23.50 -4.59
C SER A 205 -2.71 -23.41 -5.69
N LYS A 206 -3.08 -23.61 -6.97
CA LYS A 206 -2.13 -23.46 -8.08
C LYS A 206 -1.60 -22.03 -8.22
N ALA A 207 -2.46 -21.03 -8.00
CA ALA A 207 -2.05 -19.63 -7.98
C ALA A 207 -1.05 -19.35 -6.84
N ALA A 208 -1.34 -19.87 -5.65
CA ALA A 208 -0.49 -19.70 -4.48
C ALA A 208 0.85 -20.42 -4.67
N ASP A 209 0.84 -21.67 -5.14
CA ASP A 209 2.05 -22.43 -5.44
C ASP A 209 2.91 -21.71 -6.48
N TRP A 210 2.29 -21.15 -7.53
CA TRP A 210 3.00 -20.38 -8.54
C TRP A 210 3.63 -19.11 -7.97
N LEU A 211 2.92 -18.34 -7.13
CA LEU A 211 3.46 -17.15 -6.49
C LEU A 211 4.58 -17.47 -5.48
N LEU A 212 4.34 -18.48 -4.62
CA LEU A 212 5.28 -18.87 -3.57
C LEU A 212 6.55 -19.50 -4.12
N ALA A 213 6.54 -20.03 -5.35
CA ALA A 213 7.76 -20.46 -6.04
C ALA A 213 8.77 -19.32 -6.27
N PHE A 214 8.34 -18.05 -6.15
CA PHE A 214 9.21 -16.87 -6.21
C PHE A 214 9.62 -16.35 -4.83
N ALA A 215 9.12 -16.93 -3.74
CA ALA A 215 9.52 -16.54 -2.39
C ALA A 215 10.99 -16.89 -2.13
N PRO A 216 11.76 -16.04 -1.45
CA PRO A 216 13.13 -16.36 -1.08
C PRO A 216 13.17 -17.52 -0.08
N ASP A 217 14.17 -18.40 -0.21
CA ASP A 217 14.43 -19.47 0.76
C ASP A 217 14.78 -18.88 2.13
N ASP A 218 14.32 -19.54 3.19
CA ASP A 218 14.59 -19.12 4.58
C ASP A 218 16.11 -19.10 4.91
N ALA A 219 16.93 -19.78 4.10
CA ALA A 219 18.39 -19.83 4.26
C ALA A 219 19.12 -18.56 3.80
N ASP A 220 18.51 -17.72 2.96
CA ASP A 220 19.17 -16.53 2.39
C ASP A 220 19.14 -15.31 3.33
N GLN A 221 18.34 -15.38 4.40
CA GLN A 221 18.12 -14.28 5.36
C GLN A 221 19.12 -14.24 6.52
N THR A 222 19.79 -15.35 6.86
CA THR A 222 20.76 -15.41 7.96
C THR A 222 22.14 -14.85 7.62
N SER A 223 22.42 -14.54 6.34
CA SER A 223 23.73 -14.04 5.88
C SER A 223 23.86 -12.51 5.84
N ARG A 224 22.75 -11.76 5.93
CA ARG A 224 22.74 -10.28 5.78
C ARG A 224 22.71 -9.48 7.08
N VAL A 225 22.59 -10.13 8.23
CA VAL A 225 22.64 -9.47 9.55
C VAL A 225 23.91 -9.90 10.28
N GLU A 226 25.08 -9.43 9.83
CA GLU A 226 26.23 -9.40 10.74
C GLU A 226 26.02 -8.26 11.75
N PRO A 227 26.03 -8.53 13.06
CA PRO A 227 26.04 -7.46 14.03
C PRO A 227 27.39 -6.74 13.90
N ALA A 228 27.34 -5.42 13.70
CA ALA A 228 28.51 -4.56 13.85
C ALA A 228 29.02 -4.69 15.29
N CYS A 229 29.91 -5.65 15.53
CA CYS A 229 30.63 -5.79 16.78
C CYS A 229 31.64 -4.65 16.84
N ASP A 230 31.27 -3.61 17.57
CA ASP A 230 32.15 -2.50 17.94
C ASP A 230 33.35 -3.05 18.72
N ARG A 231 34.50 -3.14 18.06
CA ARG A 231 35.80 -3.41 18.67
C ARG A 231 36.57 -2.11 18.83
N ARG A 232 36.28 -1.35 19.89
CA ARG A 232 37.08 -0.23 20.42
C ARG A 232 36.72 -0.07 21.91
N VAL A 233 37.59 -0.04 22.91
CA VAL A 233 39.05 0.01 23.06
C VAL A 233 39.37 -0.53 24.47
N ALA A 234 40.53 -1.15 24.66
CA ALA A 234 41.13 -1.46 25.97
C ALA A 234 41.89 -0.25 26.53
#